data_AF-A0A8H1L087-F1
#
_entry.id   AF-A0A8H1L087-F1
#
_cell.length_a   1.000
_cell.length_b   1.000
_cell.length_c   1.000
_cell.angle_alpha   90.00
_cell.angle_beta   90.00
_cell.angle_gamma   90.00
#
_symmetry.space_group_name_H-M   'P 1'
#
loop_
_entity.id
_entity.type
_entity.pdbx_description
1 polymer ?
#
loop_
_entity_poly.entity_id
_entity_poly.type
_entity_poly.pdbx_seq_one_letter_code
_entity_poly.pdbx_strand_id
1 'polypeptide(L)' 'MFLRDSARRSAAVDRFFAAGTPAAERRGILREYGVRWVVGPADLAGPGLRKVTTGPADQVLYRVVR' A
#
# COMPACT_ATOMS: atom_id res chain seq x y z
N MET A 1 -4.60 -25.92 -2.25
CA MET A 1 -3.48 -25.44 -3.09
C MET A 1 -2.93 -24.18 -2.45
N PHE A 2 -1.67 -24.14 -2.03
CA PHE A 2 -1.03 -22.91 -1.51
C PHE A 2 -0.46 -22.13 -2.69
N LEU A 3 -0.79 -20.83 -2.79
CA LEU A 3 -0.19 -19.96 -3.79
C LEU A 3 1.32 -19.90 -3.52
N ARG A 4 2.12 -20.35 -4.48
CA ARG A 4 3.60 -20.41 -4.37
C ARG A 4 4.24 -19.09 -3.94
N ASP A 5 3.56 -17.98 -4.21
CA ASP A 5 4.00 -16.62 -3.96
C ASP A 5 3.32 -15.97 -2.73
N SER A 6 2.48 -16.68 -1.97
CA SER A 6 1.72 -16.04 -0.88
C SER A 6 2.63 -15.43 0.17
N ALA A 7 3.70 -16.15 0.56
CA ALA A 7 4.65 -15.66 1.54
C ALA A 7 5.35 -14.36 1.10
N ARG A 8 5.68 -14.26 -0.20
CA ARG A 8 6.31 -13.07 -0.78
C ARG A 8 5.35 -11.89 -0.82
N ARG A 9 4.08 -12.12 -1.17
CA ARG A 9 3.02 -11.11 -1.14
C ARG A 9 2.74 -10.61 0.26
N SER A 10 2.63 -11.50 1.25
CA SER A 10 2.45 -11.13 2.66
C SER A 10 3.61 -10.27 3.14
N ALA A 11 4.86 -10.71 2.91
CA ALA A 11 6.04 -9.95 3.30
C ALA A 11 6.15 -8.58 2.58
N ALA A 12 5.57 -8.42 1.38
CA ALA A 12 5.51 -7.14 0.69
C ALA A 12 4.46 -6.21 1.33
N VAL A 13 3.32 -6.73 1.78
CA VAL A 13 2.33 -5.96 2.54
C VAL A 13 2.92 -5.50 3.86
N ASP A 14 3.57 -6.39 4.60
CA ASP A 14 4.21 -6.05 5.89
C ASP A 14 5.24 -4.93 5.71
N ARG A 15 6.12 -5.05 4.71
CA ARG A 15 7.08 -4.00 4.36
C ARG A 15 6.41 -2.71 3.91
N PHE A 16 5.33 -2.78 3.14
CA PHE A 16 4.64 -1.57 2.69
C PHE A 16 4.08 -0.78 3.89
N PHE A 17 3.56 -1.44 4.91
CA PHE A 17 2.98 -0.78 6.09
C PHE A 17 3.98 -0.51 7.22
N ALA A 18 5.15 -1.15 7.22
CA ALA A 18 6.15 -0.97 8.27
C ALA A 18 6.53 0.50 8.46
N ALA A 19 6.69 0.89 9.72
CA ALA A 19 7.21 2.19 10.09
C ALA A 19 8.63 2.35 9.54
N GLY A 20 8.91 3.49 8.91
CA GLY A 20 10.23 3.77 8.34
C GLY A 20 10.46 3.28 6.90
N THR A 21 9.52 2.53 6.30
CA THR A 21 9.65 2.12 4.89
C THR A 21 9.71 3.35 3.98
N PRO A 22 10.80 3.54 3.21
CA PRO A 22 10.97 4.70 2.35
C PRO A 22 9.88 4.81 1.27
N ALA A 23 9.50 6.04 0.91
CA ALA A 23 8.50 6.27 -0.14
C ALA A 23 8.88 5.61 -1.49
N ALA A 24 10.18 5.52 -1.80
CA ALA A 24 10.67 4.82 -2.99
C ALA A 24 10.37 3.32 -2.96
N GLU A 25 10.56 2.67 -1.81
CA GLU A 25 10.26 1.23 -1.63
C GLU A 25 8.76 0.97 -1.71
N ARG A 26 7.94 1.81 -1.05
CA ARG A 26 6.47 1.75 -1.17
C ARG A 26 6.02 1.83 -2.63
N ARG A 27 6.56 2.78 -3.41
CA ARG A 27 6.28 2.90 -4.85
C ARG A 27 6.73 1.67 -5.63
N GLY A 28 7.88 1.08 -5.29
CA GLY A 28 8.36 -0.16 -5.88
C GLY A 28 7.36 -1.30 -5.72
N ILE A 29 6.84 -1.49 -4.50
CA ILE A 29 5.83 -2.52 -4.18
C ILE A 29 4.53 -2.26 -4.95
N LEU A 30 4.02 -1.02 -4.95
CA LEU A 30 2.80 -0.67 -5.69
C LEU A 30 2.93 -0.99 -7.19
N ARG A 31 4.10 -0.71 -7.77
CA ARG A 31 4.40 -1.00 -9.18
C ARG A 31 4.51 -2.50 -9.44
N GLU A 32 5.27 -3.22 -8.60
CA GLU A 32 5.52 -4.67 -8.75
C GLU A 32 4.20 -5.46 -8.80
N TYR A 33 3.25 -5.12 -7.92
CA TYR A 33 1.98 -5.82 -7.83
C TYR A 33 0.83 -5.14 -8.59
N GLY A 34 1.10 -4.06 -9.34
CA GLY A 34 0.09 -3.36 -10.14
C GLY A 34 -1.07 -2.79 -9.31
N VAL A 35 -0.77 -2.37 -8.07
CA VAL A 35 -1.77 -1.89 -7.11
C VAL A 35 -2.42 -0.62 -7.63
N ARG A 36 -3.75 -0.56 -7.60
CA ARG A 36 -4.53 0.61 -8.03
C ARG A 36 -5.13 1.39 -6.87
N TRP A 37 -5.33 0.70 -5.74
CA TRP A 37 -6.01 1.20 -4.57
C TRP A 37 -5.30 0.72 -3.33
N VAL A 38 -5.23 1.58 -2.32
CA VAL A 38 -4.67 1.24 -1.01
C VAL A 38 -5.65 1.72 0.04
N VAL A 39 -5.93 0.88 1.03
CA VAL A 39 -6.64 1.26 2.24
C VAL A 39 -5.63 1.32 3.37
N GLY A 40 -5.60 2.41 4.11
CA GLY A 40 -4.70 2.55 5.24
C GLY A 40 -4.93 3.83 6.03
N PRO A 41 -4.17 4.04 7.11
CA PRO A 41 -4.29 5.21 7.97
C PRO A 41 -3.99 6.54 7.23
N ALA A 42 -4.37 7.66 7.84
CA ALA A 42 -4.19 8.98 7.25
C ALA A 42 -2.70 9.38 7.08
N ASP A 43 -1.82 8.88 7.95
CA ASP A 43 -0.37 9.09 7.92
C ASP A 43 0.34 8.33 6.78
N LEU A 44 -0.36 7.40 6.12
CA LEU A 44 0.10 6.73 4.90
C LEU A 44 0.17 7.67 3.69
N ALA A 45 -0.44 8.85 3.78
CA ALA A 45 -0.40 9.84 2.71
C ALA A 45 1.04 10.11 2.26
N GLY A 46 1.23 10.20 0.94
CA GLY A 46 2.56 10.40 0.38
C GLY A 46 2.56 10.42 -1.15
N PRO A 47 3.75 10.62 -1.75
CA PRO A 47 3.90 10.67 -3.19
C PRO A 47 3.35 9.41 -3.88
N GLY A 48 2.47 9.60 -4.87
CA GLY A 48 1.84 8.51 -5.61
C GLY A 48 0.53 7.99 -5.01
N LEU A 49 0.06 8.55 -3.90
CA LEU A 49 -1.25 8.22 -3.31
C LEU A 49 -2.15 9.46 -3.26
N ARG A 50 -3.30 9.39 -3.93
CA ARG A 50 -4.34 10.43 -3.89
C ARG A 50 -5.48 9.95 -3.01
N LYS A 51 -5.76 10.67 -1.92
CA LYS A 51 -6.94 10.43 -1.07
C LYS A 51 -8.21 10.50 -1.91
N VAL A 52 -9.10 9.53 -1.74
CA VAL A 52 -10.41 9.48 -2.42
C VAL A 52 -11.55 9.65 -1.42
N THR A 53 -11.53 8.89 -0.32
CA THR A 53 -12.52 9.04 0.75
C THR A 53 -11.98 8.53 2.08
N THR A 54 -12.63 8.91 3.17
CA THR A 54 -12.40 8.37 4.52
C THR A 54 -13.56 7.45 4.87
N GLY A 55 -13.23 6.26 5.37
CA GLY A 55 -14.16 5.23 5.81
C GLY A 55 -14.10 5.01 7.33
N PRO A 56 -14.70 3.91 7.81
CA PRO A 56 -14.72 3.58 9.23
C PRO A 56 -13.32 3.42 9.84
N ALA A 57 -13.20 3.65 11.15
CA ALA A 57 -11.95 3.55 11.90
C ALA A 57 -10.80 4.39 11.30
N ASP A 58 -11.15 5.58 10.81
CA ASP A 58 -10.24 6.55 10.19
C ASP A 58 -9.41 6.00 9.02
N GLN A 59 -9.85 4.89 8.41
CA GLN A 59 -9.21 4.31 7.24
C GLN A 59 -9.47 5.17 6.02
N VAL A 60 -8.44 5.41 5.23
CA VAL A 60 -8.52 6.21 4.02
C VAL A 60 -8.35 5.32 2.80
N LEU A 61 -9.24 5.46 1.83
CA LEU A 61 -9.07 4.89 0.51
C LEU A 61 -8.23 5.84 -0.34
N TYR A 62 -7.07 5.37 -0.77
CA TYR A 62 -6.18 6.06 -1.68
C TYR A 62 -6.23 5.42 -3.06
N ARG A 63 -6.28 6.27 -4.09
CA ARG A 63 -5.99 5.87 -5.47
C ARG A 63 -4.49 5.99 -5.71
N VAL A 64 -3.88 4.95 -6.26
CA VAL A 64 -2.50 5.03 -6.75
C VAL A 64 -2.47 5.90 -8.01
N VAL A 65 -1.65 6.93 -7.97
CA VAL A 65 -1.40 7.84 -9.09
C VAL A 65 0.08 7.74 -9.47
N ARG A 66 0.38 7.82 -10.77
CA ARG A 66 1.75 7.74 -11.28
C ARG A 66 2.53 9.00 -10.97
#